data_AF-A0A3E0Q3A4-F1
#
_entry.id   AF-A0A3E0Q3A4-F1
#
_cell.length_a   1.000
_cell.length_b   1.000
_cell.length_c   1.000
_cell.angle_alpha   90.00
_cell.angle_beta   90.00
_cell.angle_gamma   90.00
#
_symmetry.space_group_name_H-M   'P 1'
#
loop_
_entity.id
_entity.type
_entity.pdbx_description
1 polymer ?
#
loop_
_entity_poly.entity_id
_entity_poly.type
_entity_poly.pdbx_seq_one_letter_code
_entity_poly.pdbx_strand_id
1 'polypeptide(L)' 'MAKSERKFTAAPHGARRERKRKFMPIFIQGKQKRVPRPATIDGFPVEEFLARNPDPIRLYENGLWEMMPMGDDD' A
#
# COMPACT_ATOMS: atom_id res chain seq x y z
N MET A 1 -31.72 -30.01 -15.78
CA MET A 1 -31.00 -29.86 -14.50
C MET A 1 -31.08 -28.39 -14.07
N ALA A 2 -31.96 -28.06 -13.12
CA ALA A 2 -32.10 -26.68 -12.65
C ALA A 2 -30.82 -26.24 -11.92
N LYS A 3 -30.25 -25.12 -12.34
CA LYS A 3 -29.02 -24.57 -11.77
C LYS A 3 -29.34 -24.04 -10.38
N SER A 4 -28.75 -24.64 -9.35
CA SER A 4 -28.99 -24.19 -7.97
C SER A 4 -28.36 -22.80 -7.78
N GLU A 5 -29.21 -21.79 -7.66
CA GLU A 5 -28.81 -20.46 -7.23
C GLU A 5 -28.46 -20.53 -5.74
N ARG A 6 -27.18 -20.77 -5.45
CA ARG A 6 -26.66 -20.71 -4.08
C ARG A 6 -26.89 -19.30 -3.56
N LYS A 7 -27.76 -19.15 -2.55
CA LYS A 7 -27.93 -17.88 -1.84
C LYS A 7 -26.59 -17.50 -1.22
N PHE A 8 -25.93 -16.48 -1.77
CA PHE A 8 -24.68 -15.95 -1.23
C PHE A 8 -24.97 -15.40 0.17
N THR A 9 -24.55 -16.11 1.21
CA THR A 9 -24.55 -15.61 2.59
C THR A 9 -23.54 -14.45 2.68
N ALA A 10 -23.62 -13.57 3.69
CA ALA A 10 -22.73 -12.40 3.78
C ALA A 10 -21.22 -12.73 3.87
N ALA A 11 -20.87 -13.94 4.34
CA ALA A 11 -19.48 -14.40 4.55
C ALA A 11 -18.57 -14.36 3.29
N PRO A 12 -18.98 -14.84 2.09
CA PRO A 12 -18.20 -14.70 0.85
C PRO A 12 -17.88 -13.26 0.41
N HIS A 13 -18.67 -12.25 0.83
CA HIS A 13 -18.37 -10.85 0.52
C HIS A 13 -17.16 -10.33 1.32
N GLY A 14 -16.99 -10.78 2.57
CA GLY A 14 -15.85 -10.42 3.42
C GLY A 14 -14.52 -10.89 2.83
N ALA A 15 -14.42 -12.20 2.52
CA ALA A 15 -13.20 -12.78 1.94
C ALA A 15 -12.83 -12.15 0.59
N ARG A 16 -13.83 -11.78 -0.23
CA ARG A 16 -13.58 -11.07 -1.50
C ARG A 16 -13.05 -9.66 -1.27
N ARG A 17 -13.56 -8.95 -0.26
CA ARG A 17 -13.13 -7.59 0.10
C ARG A 17 -11.69 -7.59 0.63
N GLU A 18 -11.34 -8.52 1.51
CA GLU A 18 -9.97 -8.68 2.02
C GLU A 18 -8.98 -9.00 0.89
N ARG A 19 -9.34 -9.91 -0.01
CA ARG A 19 -8.49 -10.26 -1.17
C ARG A 19 -8.25 -9.07 -2.09
N LYS A 20 -9.24 -8.17 -2.26
CA LYS A 20 -9.10 -6.93 -3.05
C LYS A 20 -8.25 -5.86 -2.37
N ARG A 21 -8.26 -5.83 -1.03
CA ARG A 21 -7.41 -4.94 -0.23
C ARG A 21 -5.95 -5.37 -0.29
N LYS A 22 -5.66 -6.66 -0.15
CA LYS A 22 -4.28 -7.19 -0.11
C LYS A 22 -3.61 -7.31 -1.48
N PHE A 23 -4.37 -7.62 -2.53
CA PHE A 23 -3.81 -7.93 -3.85
C PHE A 23 -4.47 -7.13 -4.97
N MET A 24 -3.70 -6.79 -6.00
CA MET A 24 -4.21 -6.25 -7.26
C MET A 24 -3.88 -7.17 -8.44
N PRO A 25 -4.77 -7.28 -9.44
CA PRO A 25 -4.44 -7.93 -10.70
C PRO A 25 -3.60 -6.98 -11.57
N ILE A 26 -2.48 -7.49 -12.09
CA ILE A 26 -1.66 -6.81 -13.10
C ILE A 26 -1.52 -7.71 -14.32
N PHE A 27 -1.27 -7.13 -15.48
CA PHE A 27 -0.95 -7.88 -16.69
C PHE A 27 0.56 -7.83 -16.91
N ILE A 28 1.21 -9.00 -16.87
CA ILE A 28 2.62 -9.14 -17.22
C ILE A 28 2.67 -10.03 -18.47
N GLN A 29 3.21 -9.51 -19.57
CA GLN A 29 3.37 -10.25 -20.83
C GLN A 29 2.07 -10.90 -21.32
N GLY A 30 0.96 -10.17 -21.26
CA GLY A 30 -0.37 -10.66 -21.68
C GLY A 30 -1.04 -11.65 -20.72
N LYS A 31 -0.38 -12.04 -19.62
CA LYS A 31 -0.96 -12.92 -18.59
C LYS A 31 -1.42 -12.10 -17.39
N GLN A 32 -2.64 -12.38 -16.92
CA GLN A 32 -3.17 -11.77 -15.70
C GLN A 32 -2.56 -12.44 -14.46
N LYS A 33 -1.80 -11.70 -13.65
CA LYS A 33 -1.18 -12.17 -12.41
C LYS A 33 -1.72 -11.36 -11.23
N ARG A 34 -1.87 -12.00 -10.07
CA ARG A 34 -2.22 -11.31 -8.82
C ARG A 34 -0.95 -11.05 -8.02
N VAL A 35 -0.71 -9.78 -7.68
CA VAL A 35 0.48 -9.33 -6.95
C VAL A 35 0.03 -8.58 -5.69
N PRO A 36 0.77 -8.65 -4.57
CA PRO A 36 0.51 -7.82 -3.39
C PRO A 36 0.42 -6.34 -3.77
N ARG A 37 -0.49 -5.58 -3.17
CA ARG A 37 -0.50 -4.13 -3.38
C ARG A 37 0.76 -3.53 -2.78
N PRO A 38 1.47 -2.62 -3.48
CA PRO A 38 2.58 -1.90 -2.89
C PRO A 38 2.04 -1.07 -1.71
N ALA A 39 2.80 -1.05 -0.62
CA ALA A 39 2.44 -0.28 0.55
C ALA A 39 2.41 1.21 0.18
N THR A 40 1.33 1.87 0.57
CA THR A 40 1.09 3.30 0.34
C THR A 40 0.85 3.92 1.72
N ILE A 41 1.59 4.97 2.05
CA ILE A 41 1.45 5.76 3.27
C ILE A 41 0.83 7.09 2.86
N ASP A 42 -0.31 7.46 3.44
CA ASP A 42 -1.08 8.68 3.10
C ASP A 42 -1.39 8.86 1.60
N GLY A 43 -1.52 7.75 0.87
CA GLY A 43 -1.78 7.75 -0.57
C GLY A 43 -0.53 7.87 -1.45
N PHE A 44 0.65 8.05 -0.86
CA PHE A 44 1.94 8.05 -1.57
C PHE A 44 2.63 6.69 -1.45
N PRO A 45 3.36 6.23 -2.48
CA PRO A 45 4.30 5.13 -2.34
C PRO A 45 5.24 5.38 -1.15
N VAL A 46 5.62 4.32 -0.43
CA VAL A 46 6.50 4.44 0.76
C VAL A 46 7.77 5.22 0.44
N GLU A 47 8.37 4.99 -0.72
CA GLU A 47 9.59 5.69 -1.16
C GLU A 47 9.38 7.20 -1.33
N GLU A 48 8.24 7.60 -1.93
CA GLU A 48 7.90 9.01 -2.11
C GLU A 48 7.56 9.69 -0.78
N PHE A 49 6.88 8.97 0.11
CA PHE A 49 6.61 9.44 1.47
C PHE A 49 7.91 9.69 2.25
N LEU A 50 8.85 8.74 2.19
CA LEU A 50 10.16 8.86 2.83
C LEU A 50 11.00 10.01 2.26
N ALA A 51 10.91 10.26 0.94
CA ALA A 51 11.60 11.36 0.31
C ALA A 51 11.02 12.73 0.71
N ARG A 52 9.69 12.82 0.87
CA ARG A 52 9.00 14.06 1.25
C ARG A 52 9.11 14.38 2.74
N ASN A 53 9.15 13.36 3.58
CA ASN A 53 9.25 13.49 5.03
C ASN A 53 10.47 12.71 5.53
N PRO A 54 11.69 13.24 5.33
CA PRO A 54 12.90 12.55 5.75
C PRO A 54 13.03 12.66 7.27
N ASP A 55 13.00 11.50 7.95
CA ASP A 55 13.22 11.45 9.39
C ASP A 55 14.61 12.01 9.75
N PRO A 56 14.78 12.65 10.91
CA PRO A 56 16.06 13.07 11.50
C PRO A 56 17.22 12.08 11.32
N ILE A 57 16.97 10.81 11.61
CA ILE A 57 17.95 9.72 11.48
C ILE A 57 18.36 9.55 10.02
N ARG A 58 17.39 9.65 9.10
CA ARG A 58 17.60 9.46 7.67
C ARG A 58 18.37 10.62 7.04
N LEU A 59 18.14 11.84 7.51
CA LEU A 59 18.95 12.99 7.13
C LEU A 59 20.40 12.80 7.57
N TYR A 60 20.61 12.35 8.81
CA TYR A 60 21.95 12.08 9.32
C TYR A 60 22.69 10.98 8.53
N GLU A 61 22.03 9.86 8.25
CA GLU A 61 22.60 8.75 7.45
C GLU A 61 23.02 9.18 6.04
N ASN A 62 22.28 10.12 5.43
CA ASN A 62 22.58 10.65 4.10
C ASN A 62 23.48 11.89 4.12
N GLY A 63 23.94 12.34 5.30
CA GLY A 63 24.76 13.55 5.45
C GLY A 63 24.02 14.86 5.18
N LEU A 64 22.69 14.85 5.21
CA LEU A 64 21.79 15.98 4.94
C LEU A 64 21.27 16.64 6.22
N TRP A 65 22.07 16.63 7.30
CA TRP A 65 21.67 17.17 8.60
C TRP A 65 21.31 18.66 8.58
N GLU A 66 21.78 19.42 7.58
CA GLU A 66 21.44 20.84 7.41
C GLU A 66 19.97 21.07 7.07
N MET A 67 19.26 20.02 6.61
CA MET A 67 17.82 20.07 6.30
C MET A 67 16.95 19.69 7.50
N MET A 68 17.56 19.39 8.65
CA MET A 68 16.84 19.06 9.86
C MET A 68 16.14 20.33 10.37
N PRO A 69 14.85 20.29 10.72
CA PRO A 69 14.23 21.44 11.37
C PRO A 69 14.98 21.69 12.68
N MET A 70 15.62 22.86 12.82
CA MET A 70 16.02 23.32 14.14
C MET A 70 14.75 23.44 14.95
N GLY A 71 14.65 22.72 16.06
CA GLY A 71 13.47 22.73 16.89
C GLY A 71 13.06 24.16 17.21
N ASP A 72 11.86 24.56 16.78
CA ASP A 72 11.15 25.62 17.46
C ASP A 72 10.71 24.98 18.80
N ASP A 73 11.62 25.00 19.78
CA ASP A 73 11.35 24.67 21.17
C ASP A 73 10.47 25.80 21.76
N ASP A 74 9.14 25.66 21.67
CA ASP A 74 8.14 26.40 22.48
C ASP A 74 7.25 25.41 23.25
#